data_AF-A0A9W9DAK7-F1
#
_entry.id   AF-A0A9W9DAK7-F1
#
_cell.length_a   1.000
_cell.length_b   1.000
_cell.length_c   1.000
_cell.angle_alpha   90.00
_cell.angle_beta   90.00
_cell.angle_gamma   90.00
#
_symmetry.space_group_name_H-M   'P 1'
#
loop_
_entity.id
_entity.type
_entity.pdbx_description
1 polymer ?
#
loop_
_entity_poly.entity_id
_entity_poly.type
_entity_poly.pdbx_seq_one_letter_code
_entity_poly.pdbx_strand_id
1 'polypeptide(L)'
;MPNKLMLAFIGFDFLFAGCGGLLLGFSLMSEAAMQEKPTVANVTQNLLLGQCPLTAGVVNAIFVFATFLLSLPALFLPTNRGWLRAQGWLVVVCATFTLGLGVAIWVETLQTRQNLSVLWGRESPQIQSLLQQKFDCCGYVNATTPPFVQDSTCTNALVAAQKGGCIGPFSSFTNRYLDQIFTAAFGIVGVDFILVLCVAMVLKYRMEQERYRHIDEKNGGGF
;
A
#
# COMPACT_ATOMS: atom_id res chain seq x y z
N MET A 1 17.26 -30.88 -12.47
CA MET A 1 16.95 -30.44 -11.09
C MET A 1 16.72 -28.95 -11.10
N PRO A 2 15.72 -28.39 -10.39
CA PRO A 2 15.56 -26.94 -10.32
C PRO A 2 16.81 -26.34 -9.68
N ASN A 3 17.48 -25.43 -10.39
CA ASN A 3 18.58 -24.69 -9.80
C ASN A 3 18.09 -23.88 -8.60
N LYS A 4 18.95 -23.71 -7.59
CA LYS A 4 18.67 -22.86 -6.41
C LYS A 4 18.18 -21.46 -6.82
N LEU A 5 18.69 -20.93 -7.94
CA LEU A 5 18.25 -19.67 -8.53
C LEU A 5 16.80 -19.69 -9.02
N MET A 6 16.35 -20.77 -9.67
CA MET A 6 14.97 -20.92 -10.12
C MET A 6 14.01 -21.06 -8.94
N LEU A 7 14.41 -21.77 -7.89
CA LEU A 7 13.62 -21.86 -6.64
C LEU A 7 13.46 -20.50 -5.97
N ALA A 8 14.53 -19.70 -5.90
CA ALA A 8 14.46 -18.35 -5.37
C ALA A 8 13.53 -17.45 -6.19
N PHE A 9 13.65 -17.48 -7.53
CA PHE A 9 12.75 -16.75 -8.42
C PHE A 9 11.28 -17.12 -8.19
N ILE A 10 10.95 -18.42 -8.15
CA ILE A 10 9.58 -18.88 -7.89
C ILE A 10 9.09 -18.40 -6.52
N GLY A 11 9.92 -18.50 -5.48
CA GLY A 11 9.56 -18.03 -4.14
C GLY A 11 9.24 -16.53 -4.10
N PHE A 12 10.06 -15.69 -4.73
CA PHE A 12 9.82 -14.25 -4.80
C PHE A 12 8.65 -13.89 -5.72
N ASP A 13 8.39 -14.66 -6.76
CA ASP A 13 7.24 -14.45 -7.66
C ASP A 13 5.90 -14.75 -6.95
N PHE A 14 5.85 -15.79 -6.11
CA PHE A 14 4.71 -16.03 -5.22
C PHE A 14 4.59 -14.98 -4.11
N LEU A 15 5.71 -14.51 -3.56
CA LEU A 15 5.70 -13.43 -2.57
C LEU A 15 5.15 -12.13 -3.18
N PHE A 16 5.54 -11.81 -4.41
CA PHE A 16 5.01 -10.69 -5.19
C PHE A 16 3.51 -10.79 -5.42
N ALA A 17 3.01 -11.98 -5.82
CA ALA A 17 1.57 -12.21 -5.92
C ALA A 17 0.86 -12.08 -4.55
N GLY A 18 1.51 -12.53 -3.47
CA GLY A 18 1.04 -12.35 -2.09
C GLY A 18 0.93 -10.87 -1.70
N CYS A 19 1.90 -10.05 -2.08
CA CYS A 19 1.86 -8.59 -1.91
C CYS A 19 0.70 -7.96 -2.69
N GLY A 20 0.46 -8.41 -3.93
CA GLY A 20 -0.74 -8.01 -4.71
C GLY A 20 -2.04 -8.37 -4.00
N GLY A 21 -2.11 -9.55 -3.39
CA GLY A 21 -3.26 -9.99 -2.58
C GLY A 21 -3.46 -9.14 -1.33
N LEU A 22 -2.39 -8.78 -0.61
CA LEU A 22 -2.46 -7.86 0.53
C LEU A 22 -2.96 -6.48 0.11
N LEU A 23 -2.44 -5.96 -1.00
CA LEU A 23 -2.81 -4.64 -1.53
C LEU A 23 -4.28 -4.61 -2.00
N LEU A 24 -4.74 -5.66 -2.67
CA LEU A 24 -6.14 -5.83 -3.05
C LEU A 24 -7.04 -5.98 -1.83
N GLY A 25 -6.67 -6.85 -0.88
CA GLY A 25 -7.43 -7.11 0.33
C GLY A 25 -7.59 -5.85 1.17
N PHE A 26 -6.52 -5.09 1.37
CA PHE A 26 -6.57 -3.80 2.04
C PHE A 26 -7.51 -2.82 1.31
N SER A 27 -7.41 -2.72 -0.02
CA SER A 27 -8.23 -1.78 -0.79
C SER A 27 -9.73 -2.13 -0.71
N LEU A 28 -10.09 -3.40 -0.92
CA LEU A 28 -11.48 -3.85 -0.87
C LEU A 28 -12.07 -3.83 0.54
N MET A 29 -11.32 -4.26 1.55
CA MET A 29 -11.78 -4.19 2.94
C MET A 29 -11.98 -2.75 3.40
N SER A 30 -11.11 -1.84 2.96
CA SER A 30 -11.23 -0.41 3.25
C SER A 30 -12.45 0.21 2.57
N GLU A 31 -12.70 -0.11 1.29
CA GLU A 31 -13.91 0.34 0.59
C GLU A 31 -15.18 -0.19 1.25
N ALA A 32 -15.20 -1.45 1.67
CA ALA A 32 -16.32 -2.03 2.40
C ALA A 32 -16.54 -1.36 3.76
N ALA A 33 -15.46 -1.11 4.52
CA ALA A 33 -15.52 -0.44 5.82
C ALA A 33 -16.05 1.01 5.73
N MET A 34 -15.76 1.71 4.63
CA MET A 34 -16.29 3.06 4.40
C MET A 34 -17.80 3.10 4.14
N GLN A 35 -18.40 1.99 3.69
CA GLN A 35 -19.85 1.89 3.49
C GLN A 35 -20.62 1.65 4.80
N GLU A 36 -19.92 1.25 5.87
CA GLU A 36 -20.53 1.06 7.18
C GLU A 36 -20.90 2.40 7.83
N LYS A 37 -21.94 2.39 8.66
CA LYS A 37 -22.34 3.58 9.41
C LYS A 37 -21.18 4.02 10.33
N PRO A 38 -20.86 5.32 10.37
CA PRO A 38 -19.80 5.82 11.23
C PRO A 38 -20.21 5.68 12.70
N THR A 39 -19.31 5.08 13.48
CA THR A 39 -19.39 4.86 14.92
C THR A 39 -18.13 5.44 15.58
N VAL A 40 -18.15 5.55 16.91
CA VAL A 40 -16.98 6.06 17.67
C VAL A 40 -15.72 5.23 17.40
N ALA A 41 -15.85 3.93 17.12
CA ALA A 41 -14.71 3.06 16.84
C ALA A 41 -14.09 3.30 15.46
N ASN A 42 -14.90 3.32 14.39
CA ASN A 42 -14.42 3.33 13.00
C ASN A 42 -14.34 4.73 12.36
N VAL A 43 -14.95 5.78 12.95
CA VAL A 43 -15.06 7.11 12.33
C VAL A 43 -13.72 7.66 11.81
N THR A 44 -12.66 7.57 12.62
CA THR A 44 -11.35 8.10 12.23
C THR A 44 -10.72 7.28 11.10
N GLN A 45 -10.91 5.96 11.11
CA GLN A 45 -10.37 5.10 10.06
C GLN A 45 -11.10 5.38 8.75
N ASN A 46 -12.43 5.43 8.77
CA ASN A 46 -13.23 5.72 7.58
C ASN A 46 -12.88 7.08 6.97
N LEU A 47 -12.63 8.08 7.82
CA LEU A 47 -12.23 9.42 7.40
C LEU A 47 -10.85 9.44 6.71
N LEU A 48 -9.87 8.70 7.26
CA LEU A 48 -8.52 8.62 6.69
C LEU A 48 -8.48 7.75 5.43
N LEU A 49 -9.26 6.66 5.40
CA LEU A 49 -9.40 5.81 4.22
C LEU A 49 -9.99 6.56 3.03
N GLY A 50 -10.87 7.54 3.27
CA GLY A 50 -11.40 8.41 2.21
C GLY A 50 -10.36 9.30 1.52
N GLN A 51 -9.19 9.49 2.13
CA GLN A 51 -8.06 10.22 1.53
C GLN A 51 -7.09 9.28 0.80
N CYS A 52 -7.16 7.98 1.05
CA CYS A 52 -6.29 6.99 0.41
C CYS A 52 -6.77 6.72 -1.03
N PRO A 53 -5.85 6.60 -2.00
CA PRO A 53 -6.18 6.26 -3.38
C PRO A 53 -6.51 4.76 -3.53
N LEU A 54 -7.59 4.28 -2.89
CA LEU A 54 -7.98 2.87 -2.81
C LEU A 54 -8.23 2.25 -4.19
N THR A 55 -8.89 2.98 -5.10
CA THR A 55 -9.11 2.53 -6.47
C THR A 55 -7.79 2.33 -7.24
N ALA A 56 -6.82 3.22 -7.03
CA ALA A 56 -5.50 3.05 -7.64
C ALA A 56 -4.78 1.82 -7.06
N GLY A 57 -5.01 1.51 -5.77
CA GLY A 57 -4.60 0.26 -5.16
C GLY A 57 -5.16 -0.96 -5.89
N VAL A 58 -6.49 -1.04 -6.08
CA VAL A 58 -7.13 -2.14 -6.81
C VAL A 58 -6.54 -2.32 -8.22
N VAL A 59 -6.37 -1.21 -8.95
CA VAL A 59 -5.77 -1.23 -10.29
C VAL A 59 -4.34 -1.80 -10.27
N ASN A 60 -3.52 -1.38 -9.31
CA ASN A 60 -2.16 -1.89 -9.18
C ASN A 60 -2.13 -3.38 -8.84
N ALA A 61 -3.03 -3.86 -7.97
CA ALA A 61 -3.13 -5.28 -7.67
C ALA A 61 -3.48 -6.12 -8.91
N ILE A 62 -4.35 -5.62 -9.79
CA ILE A 62 -4.66 -6.29 -11.07
C ILE A 62 -3.39 -6.41 -11.93
N PHE A 63 -2.57 -5.36 -12.01
CA PHE A 63 -1.29 -5.42 -12.72
C PHE A 63 -0.33 -6.42 -12.10
N VAL A 64 -0.25 -6.52 -10.77
CA VAL A 64 0.56 -7.51 -10.06
C VAL A 64 0.13 -8.94 -10.43
N PHE A 65 -1.18 -9.25 -10.37
CA PHE A 65 -1.67 -10.58 -10.74
C PHE A 65 -1.48 -10.89 -12.22
N ALA A 66 -1.70 -9.93 -13.12
CA ALA A 66 -1.42 -10.12 -14.54
C ALA A 66 0.07 -10.39 -14.80
N THR A 67 0.95 -9.67 -14.09
CA THR A 67 2.41 -9.85 -14.16
C THR A 67 2.83 -11.22 -13.64
N PHE A 68 2.22 -11.70 -12.56
CA PHE A 68 2.42 -13.06 -12.06
C PHE A 68 1.95 -14.12 -13.08
N LEU A 69 0.78 -13.96 -13.69
CA LEU A 69 0.32 -14.90 -14.72
C LEU A 69 1.26 -14.94 -15.94
N LEU A 70 1.87 -13.81 -16.29
CA LEU A 70 2.89 -13.73 -17.35
C LEU A 70 4.21 -14.41 -16.98
N SER A 71 4.48 -14.66 -15.70
CA SER A 71 5.65 -15.43 -15.26
C SER A 71 5.50 -16.93 -15.57
N LEU A 72 4.26 -17.45 -15.63
CA LEU A 72 4.00 -18.89 -15.81
C LEU A 72 4.56 -19.42 -17.15
N PRO A 73 4.28 -18.80 -18.32
CA PRO A 73 4.94 -19.20 -19.56
C PRO A 73 6.46 -19.09 -19.49
N ALA A 74 6.99 -18.08 -18.79
CA ALA A 74 8.44 -17.90 -18.63
C ALA A 74 9.10 -19.03 -17.82
N LEU A 75 8.36 -19.67 -16.91
CA LEU A 75 8.78 -20.85 -16.14
C LEU A 75 8.74 -22.13 -16.99
N PHE A 76 7.67 -22.34 -17.76
CA PHE A 76 7.48 -23.58 -18.53
C PHE A 76 8.19 -23.59 -19.89
N LEU A 77 8.50 -22.42 -20.47
CA LEU A 77 9.17 -22.28 -21.76
C LEU A 77 10.56 -21.65 -21.57
N PRO A 78 11.56 -22.41 -21.05
CA PRO A 78 12.87 -21.86 -20.72
C PRO A 78 13.64 -21.29 -21.93
N THR A 79 13.30 -21.73 -23.14
CA THR A 79 13.88 -21.27 -24.41
C THR A 79 13.39 -19.89 -24.84
N ASN A 80 12.24 -19.41 -24.35
CA ASN A 80 11.71 -18.09 -24.75
C ASN A 80 11.99 -17.03 -23.67
N ARG A 81 13.10 -16.31 -23.85
CA ARG A 81 13.53 -15.21 -22.95
C ARG A 81 12.64 -13.97 -23.03
N GLY A 82 11.80 -13.85 -24.05
CA GLY A 82 10.92 -12.69 -24.26
C GLY A 82 9.90 -12.51 -23.14
N TRP A 83 9.26 -13.60 -22.70
CA TRP A 83 8.29 -13.58 -21.61
C TRP A 83 8.90 -13.12 -20.29
N LEU A 84 10.08 -13.64 -19.94
CA LEU A 84 10.79 -13.27 -18.71
C LEU A 84 11.20 -11.79 -18.72
N ARG A 85 11.61 -11.26 -19.89
CA ARG A 85 11.91 -9.83 -20.04
C ARG A 85 10.66 -8.96 -19.93
N ALA A 86 9.55 -9.38 -20.54
CA ALA A 86 8.28 -8.68 -20.46
C ALA A 86 7.76 -8.63 -19.01
N GLN A 87 7.78 -9.76 -18.31
CA GLN A 87 7.44 -9.84 -16.89
C GLN A 87 8.33 -8.92 -16.05
N GLY A 88 9.66 -8.94 -16.24
CA GLY A 88 10.56 -8.02 -15.53
C GLY A 88 10.23 -6.54 -15.70
N TRP A 89 9.90 -6.09 -16.92
CA TRP A 89 9.48 -4.71 -17.17
C TRP A 89 8.13 -4.38 -16.52
N LEU A 90 7.19 -5.32 -16.51
CA LEU A 90 5.91 -5.12 -15.83
C LEU A 90 6.06 -5.06 -14.31
N VAL A 91 6.98 -5.83 -13.72
CA VAL A 91 7.31 -5.70 -12.28
C VAL A 91 7.85 -4.29 -11.99
N VAL A 92 8.69 -3.72 -12.85
CA VAL A 92 9.18 -2.34 -12.69
C VAL A 92 8.02 -1.32 -12.75
N VAL A 93 7.05 -1.51 -13.65
CA VAL A 93 5.85 -0.67 -13.71
C VAL A 93 5.04 -0.78 -12.42
N CYS A 94 4.80 -2.00 -11.93
CA CYS A 94 4.11 -2.23 -10.65
C CYS A 94 4.85 -1.56 -9.49
N ALA A 95 6.17 -1.74 -9.41
CA ALA A 95 7.01 -1.14 -8.37
C ALA A 95 6.92 0.39 -8.37
N THR A 96 6.98 0.99 -9.55
CA THR A 96 6.87 2.45 -9.71
C THR A 96 5.49 2.96 -9.30
N PHE A 97 4.44 2.22 -9.66
CA PHE A 97 3.07 2.55 -9.27
C PHE A 97 2.89 2.44 -7.76
N THR A 98 3.28 1.31 -7.14
CA THR A 98 3.22 1.10 -5.69
C THR A 98 4.02 2.17 -4.94
N LEU A 99 5.21 2.52 -5.46
CA LEU A 99 6.03 3.58 -4.90
C LEU A 99 5.31 4.93 -4.96
N GLY A 100 4.67 5.26 -6.09
CA GLY A 100 3.86 6.48 -6.23
C GLY A 100 2.74 6.56 -5.20
N LEU A 101 2.02 5.44 -4.97
CA LEU A 101 0.99 5.37 -3.92
C LEU A 101 1.57 5.58 -2.52
N GLY A 102 2.68 4.91 -2.20
CA GLY A 102 3.37 5.04 -0.91
C GLY A 102 3.86 6.47 -0.66
N VAL A 103 4.44 7.11 -1.68
CA VAL A 103 4.89 8.51 -1.61
C VAL A 103 3.71 9.47 -1.45
N ALA A 104 2.60 9.27 -2.15
CA ALA A 104 1.42 10.11 -2.01
C ALA A 104 0.88 10.09 -0.57
N ILE A 105 0.76 8.89 0.03
CA ILE A 105 0.33 8.72 1.42
C ILE A 105 1.36 9.30 2.40
N TRP A 106 2.66 9.12 2.11
CA TRP A 106 3.72 9.69 2.94
C TRP A 106 3.73 11.23 2.93
N VAL A 107 3.42 11.87 1.80
CA VAL A 107 3.30 13.34 1.76
C VAL A 107 2.15 13.83 2.66
N GLU A 108 1.04 13.09 2.70
CA GLU A 108 -0.07 13.39 3.62
C GLU A 108 0.37 13.33 5.09
N THR A 109 1.32 12.45 5.46
CA THR A 109 1.81 12.37 6.85
C THR A 109 2.69 13.55 7.26
N LEU A 110 3.38 14.18 6.30
CA LEU A 110 4.14 15.40 6.55
C LEU A 110 3.23 16.61 6.78
N GLN A 111 2.07 16.63 6.13
CA GLN A 111 1.12 17.74 6.16
C GLN A 111 -0.10 17.47 7.06
N THR A 112 -0.07 16.41 7.87
CA THR A 112 -1.20 15.94 8.68
C THR A 112 -1.91 17.06 9.42
N ARG A 113 -1.19 17.92 10.14
CA ARG A 113 -1.82 18.99 10.93
C ARG A 113 -2.56 20.03 10.08
N GLN A 114 -2.00 20.37 8.92
CA GLN A 114 -2.64 21.33 8.01
C GLN A 114 -3.88 20.70 7.37
N ASN A 115 -3.75 19.48 6.84
CA ASN A 115 -4.82 18.79 6.13
C ASN A 115 -5.97 18.36 7.05
N LEU A 116 -5.66 17.94 8.28
CA LEU A 116 -6.68 17.57 9.27
C LEU A 116 -7.58 18.73 9.69
N SER A 117 -7.06 19.98 9.67
CA SER A 117 -7.87 21.16 10.02
C SER A 117 -8.93 21.44 8.96
N VAL A 118 -8.55 21.30 7.69
CA VAL A 118 -9.44 21.44 6.53
C VAL A 118 -10.44 20.29 6.50
N LEU A 119 -9.98 19.07 6.77
CA LEU A 119 -10.83 17.88 6.84
C LEU A 119 -11.88 18.04 7.92
N TRP A 120 -11.48 18.39 9.15
CA TRP A 120 -12.39 18.64 10.26
C TRP A 120 -13.48 19.65 9.91
N GLY A 121 -13.12 20.76 9.27
CA GLY A 121 -14.07 21.82 8.88
C GLY A 121 -15.03 21.43 7.76
N ARG A 122 -14.71 20.40 6.97
CA ARG A 122 -15.60 19.87 5.91
C ARG A 122 -16.54 18.79 6.42
N GLU A 123 -16.16 18.11 7.49
CA GLU A 123 -16.97 17.03 8.06
C GLU A 123 -18.25 17.52 8.72
N SER A 124 -19.25 16.64 8.76
CA SER A 124 -20.55 16.94 9.36
C SER A 124 -20.45 17.04 10.90
N PRO A 125 -21.36 17.78 11.56
CA PRO A 125 -21.39 17.86 13.02
C PRO A 125 -21.49 16.49 13.71
N GLN A 126 -22.12 15.51 13.05
CA GLN A 126 -22.23 14.14 13.55
C GLN A 126 -20.86 13.45 13.58
N ILE A 127 -20.06 13.56 12.52
CA ILE A 127 -18.70 13.01 12.47
C ILE A 127 -17.79 13.72 13.48
N GLN A 128 -17.91 15.05 13.58
CA GLN A 128 -17.16 15.83 14.58
C GLN A 128 -17.48 15.39 16.01
N SER A 129 -18.76 15.16 16.34
CA SER A 129 -19.15 14.63 17.65
C SER A 129 -18.60 13.22 17.89
N LEU A 130 -18.64 12.33 16.90
CA LEU A 130 -18.05 10.99 17.04
C LEU A 130 -16.53 11.06 17.30
N LEU A 131 -15.83 12.00 16.67
CA LEU A 131 -14.41 12.23 16.91
C LEU A 131 -14.14 12.81 18.32
N GLN A 132 -14.99 13.74 18.80
CA GLN A 132 -14.93 14.28 20.16
C GLN A 132 -15.11 13.18 21.20
N GLN A 133 -16.11 12.32 21.00
CA GLN A 133 -16.35 11.15 21.86
C GLN A 133 -15.18 10.16 21.84
N LYS A 134 -14.57 9.91 20.66
CA LYS A 134 -13.48 8.96 20.53
C LYS A 134 -12.19 9.40 21.22
N PHE A 135 -11.83 10.67 21.07
CA PHE A 135 -10.56 11.21 21.53
C PHE A 135 -10.65 11.96 22.87
N ASP A 136 -11.83 11.97 23.47
CA ASP A 136 -12.14 12.66 24.73
C ASP A 136 -11.72 14.14 24.73
N CYS A 137 -12.09 14.85 23.67
CA CYS A 137 -11.67 16.22 23.39
C CYS A 137 -12.84 17.08 22.90
N CYS A 138 -12.71 18.41 22.97
CA CYS A 138 -13.78 19.34 22.57
C CYS A 138 -13.27 20.40 21.60
N GLY A 139 -13.95 20.52 20.45
CA GLY A 139 -13.51 21.37 19.34
C GLY A 139 -12.19 20.90 18.69
N TYR A 140 -11.67 21.65 17.73
CA TYR A 140 -10.45 21.22 17.01
C TYR A 140 -9.17 21.74 17.66
N VAL A 141 -8.99 23.07 17.72
CA VAL A 141 -7.82 23.69 18.38
C VAL A 141 -8.10 23.85 19.87
N ASN A 142 -9.31 24.29 20.19
CA ASN A 142 -9.87 24.45 21.53
C ASN A 142 -11.39 24.31 21.43
N ALA A 143 -12.09 24.41 22.57
CA ALA A 143 -13.54 24.30 22.61
C ALA A 143 -14.28 25.32 21.73
N THR A 144 -13.70 26.47 21.41
CA THR A 144 -14.39 27.56 20.69
C THR A 144 -14.02 27.66 19.21
N THR A 145 -12.96 26.98 18.76
CA THR A 145 -12.36 27.18 17.43
C THR A 145 -11.99 25.85 16.75
N PRO A 146 -12.81 25.37 15.79
CA PRO A 146 -14.23 25.65 15.62
C PRO A 146 -15.04 25.25 16.88
N PRO A 147 -16.27 25.76 17.05
CA PRO A 147 -17.09 25.45 18.21
C PRO A 147 -17.26 23.93 18.39
N PHE A 148 -17.19 23.46 19.63
CA PHE A 148 -17.48 22.06 19.95
C PHE A 148 -18.93 21.71 19.62
N VAL A 149 -19.19 20.44 19.34
CA VAL A 149 -20.55 19.94 19.14
C VAL A 149 -21.00 19.40 20.50
N GLN A 150 -22.19 19.79 20.94
CA GLN A 150 -22.69 19.32 22.23
C GLN A 150 -23.02 17.84 22.15
N ASP A 151 -22.35 17.03 22.96
CA ASP A 151 -22.50 15.58 23.00
C ASP A 151 -22.26 15.00 24.40
N SER A 152 -22.12 13.68 24.51
CA SER A 152 -21.89 12.97 25.77
C SER A 152 -20.55 13.31 26.43
N THR A 153 -19.57 13.79 25.66
CA THR A 153 -18.23 14.19 26.14
C THR A 153 -18.19 15.69 26.44
N CYS A 154 -18.70 16.51 25.53
CA CYS A 154 -18.73 17.96 25.61
C CYS A 154 -20.15 18.43 25.98
N THR A 155 -20.59 18.12 27.20
CA THR A 155 -21.99 18.32 27.63
C THR A 155 -22.40 19.79 27.75
N ASN A 156 -21.47 20.67 28.09
CA ASN A 156 -21.67 22.11 28.18
C ASN A 156 -20.34 22.85 28.01
N ALA A 157 -20.39 24.17 27.85
CA ALA A 157 -19.21 25.01 27.62
C ALA A 157 -18.18 24.96 28.77
N LEU A 158 -18.62 24.74 30.01
CA LEU A 158 -17.72 24.65 31.16
C LEU A 158 -16.90 23.36 31.12
N VAL A 159 -17.55 22.22 30.86
CA VAL A 159 -16.88 20.92 30.69
C VAL A 159 -15.98 20.96 29.46
N ALA A 160 -16.45 21.52 28.35
CA ALA A 160 -15.67 21.64 27.13
C ALA A 160 -14.42 22.50 27.31
N ALA A 161 -14.50 23.59 28.09
CA ALA A 161 -13.35 24.44 28.40
C ALA A 161 -12.29 23.75 29.30
N GLN A 162 -12.70 22.74 30.08
CA GLN A 162 -11.78 21.90 30.85
C GLN A 162 -11.09 20.83 29.98
N LYS A 163 -11.65 20.50 28.82
CA LYS A 163 -11.06 19.56 27.87
C LYS A 163 -10.20 20.30 26.82
N GLY A 164 -9.14 19.63 26.37
CA GLY A 164 -8.30 20.12 25.29
C GLY A 164 -8.96 19.98 23.91
N GLY A 165 -8.40 20.65 22.90
CA GLY A 165 -8.79 20.47 21.50
C GLY A 165 -8.37 19.12 20.92
N CYS A 166 -9.11 18.63 19.93
CA CYS A 166 -8.89 17.33 19.31
C CYS A 166 -7.63 17.23 18.43
N ILE A 167 -7.00 18.34 18.04
CA ILE A 167 -5.85 18.37 17.11
C ILE A 167 -4.70 17.44 17.53
N GLY A 168 -4.36 17.41 18.82
CA GLY A 168 -3.28 16.59 19.36
C GLY A 168 -3.53 15.08 19.22
N PRO A 169 -4.57 14.54 19.89
CA PRO A 169 -4.88 13.11 19.83
C PRO A 169 -5.26 12.66 18.41
N PHE A 170 -5.97 13.49 17.65
CA PHE A 170 -6.34 13.17 16.27
C PHE A 170 -5.11 13.09 15.37
N SER A 171 -4.22 14.09 15.40
CA SER A 171 -2.98 14.07 14.61
C SER A 171 -2.06 12.90 14.98
N SER A 172 -1.98 12.55 16.26
CA SER A 172 -1.17 11.41 16.73
C SER A 172 -1.69 10.08 16.18
N PHE A 173 -3.02 9.87 16.22
CA PHE A 173 -3.64 8.68 15.65
C PHE A 173 -3.44 8.61 14.14
N THR A 174 -3.70 9.71 13.42
CA THR A 174 -3.55 9.78 11.98
C THR A 174 -2.12 9.48 11.54
N ASN A 175 -1.12 10.09 12.18
CA ASN A 175 0.28 9.84 11.86
C ASN A 175 0.63 8.35 12.03
N ARG A 176 0.25 7.73 13.15
CA ARG A 176 0.54 6.30 13.37
C ARG A 176 -0.15 5.40 12.35
N TYR A 177 -1.40 5.70 12.01
CA TYR A 177 -2.17 4.90 11.06
C TYR A 177 -1.59 5.01 9.64
N LEU A 178 -1.32 6.23 9.18
CA LEU A 178 -0.72 6.44 7.86
C LEU A 178 0.73 5.92 7.79
N ASP A 179 1.51 6.03 8.87
CA ASP A 179 2.86 5.44 9.00
C ASP A 179 2.85 3.94 8.71
N GLN A 180 1.90 3.21 9.29
CA GLN A 180 1.77 1.78 9.05
C GLN A 180 1.45 1.46 7.59
N ILE A 181 0.55 2.24 6.98
CA ILE A 181 0.12 2.01 5.59
C ILE A 181 1.26 2.29 4.61
N PHE A 182 1.91 3.46 4.68
CA PHE A 182 2.99 3.75 3.73
C PHE A 182 4.21 2.85 3.95
N THR A 183 4.49 2.44 5.20
CA THR A 183 5.60 1.51 5.49
C THR A 183 5.33 0.15 4.85
N ALA A 184 4.09 -0.34 4.94
CA ALA A 184 3.70 -1.57 4.25
C ALA A 184 3.83 -1.42 2.72
N ALA A 185 3.43 -0.28 2.15
CA ALA A 185 3.59 -0.01 0.72
C ALA A 185 5.06 0.00 0.27
N PHE A 186 5.96 0.66 1.01
CA PHE A 186 7.40 0.62 0.72
C PHE A 186 7.99 -0.79 0.90
N GLY A 187 7.47 -1.57 1.85
CA GLY A 187 7.84 -2.98 2.01
C GLY A 187 7.52 -3.81 0.77
N ILE A 188 6.35 -3.60 0.17
CA ILE A 188 5.95 -4.23 -1.11
C ILE A 188 6.93 -3.83 -2.22
N VAL A 189 7.26 -2.54 -2.35
CA VAL A 189 8.26 -2.08 -3.34
C VAL A 189 9.61 -2.77 -3.15
N GLY A 190 10.02 -3.04 -1.90
CA GLY A 190 11.22 -3.81 -1.61
C GLY A 190 11.18 -5.23 -2.19
N VAL A 191 10.04 -5.91 -2.07
CA VAL A 191 9.81 -7.23 -2.69
C VAL A 191 9.88 -7.13 -4.22
N ASP A 192 9.24 -6.12 -4.81
CA ASP A 192 9.25 -5.91 -6.26
C ASP A 192 10.68 -5.74 -6.78
N PHE A 193 11.51 -4.96 -6.08
CA PHE A 193 12.91 -4.74 -6.45
C PHE A 193 13.72 -6.03 -6.40
N ILE A 194 13.53 -6.85 -5.35
CA ILE A 194 14.21 -8.15 -5.25
C ILE A 194 13.77 -9.08 -6.40
N LEU A 195 12.48 -9.08 -6.75
CA LEU A 195 11.98 -9.88 -7.88
C LEU A 195 12.60 -9.42 -9.21
N VAL A 196 12.76 -8.11 -9.45
CA VAL A 196 13.46 -7.60 -10.63
C VAL A 196 14.90 -8.12 -10.70
N LEU A 197 15.61 -8.14 -9.57
CA LEU A 197 16.97 -8.70 -9.50
C LEU A 197 16.96 -10.21 -9.80
N CYS A 198 16.00 -10.97 -9.26
CA CYS A 198 15.82 -12.38 -9.58
C CYS A 198 15.57 -12.61 -11.08
N VAL A 199 14.71 -11.80 -11.71
CA VAL A 199 14.46 -11.84 -13.16
C VAL A 199 15.75 -11.60 -13.94
N ALA A 200 16.51 -10.57 -13.57
CA ALA A 200 17.77 -10.23 -14.24
C ALA A 200 18.80 -11.36 -14.12
N MET A 201 18.92 -11.97 -12.94
CA MET A 201 19.80 -13.12 -12.71
C MET A 201 19.38 -14.34 -13.53
N VAL A 202 18.09 -14.66 -13.59
CA VAL A 202 17.59 -15.80 -14.40
C VAL A 202 17.80 -15.53 -15.90
N LEU A 203 17.58 -14.31 -16.37
CA LEU A 203 17.87 -13.93 -17.76
C LEU A 203 19.34 -14.11 -18.11
N LYS A 204 20.25 -13.67 -17.24
CA LYS A 204 21.69 -13.85 -17.43
C LYS A 204 22.09 -15.32 -17.41
N TYR A 205 21.56 -16.08 -16.46
CA TYR A 205 21.81 -17.52 -16.36
C TYR A 205 21.40 -18.27 -17.64
N ARG A 206 20.21 -18.00 -18.18
CA ARG A 206 19.73 -18.63 -19.43
C ARG A 206 20.58 -18.23 -20.64
N MET A 207 21.03 -16.97 -20.69
CA MET A 207 21.92 -16.48 -21.75
C MET A 207 23.29 -17.17 -21.73
N GLU A 208 23.85 -17.42 -20.55
CA GLU A 208 25.10 -18.18 -20.43
C GLU A 208 24.93 -19.64 -20.86
N GLN A 209 23.84 -20.30 -20.46
CA GLN A 209 23.55 -21.67 -20.89
C GLN A 209 23.42 -21.80 -22.42
N GLU A 210 22.72 -20.87 -23.08
CA GLU A 210 22.64 -20.83 -24.54
C GLU A 210 24.02 -20.66 -25.18
N ARG A 211 24.87 -19.79 -24.62
CA ARG A 211 26.23 -19.58 -25.10
C ARG A 211 27.05 -20.87 -24.98
N TYR A 212 26.98 -21.58 -23.85
CA TYR A 212 27.69 -22.85 -23.68
C TYR A 212 27.19 -23.91 -24.67
N ARG A 213 25.88 -23.99 -24.89
CA ARG A 213 25.32 -24.89 -25.92
C ARG A 213 25.87 -24.60 -27.31
N HIS A 214 25.98 -23.33 -27.70
CA HIS A 214 26.57 -22.95 -28.98
C HIS A 214 28.08 -23.22 -29.07
N ILE A 215 28.81 -23.23 -27.95
CA ILE A 215 30.21 -23.63 -27.91
C ILE A 215 30.33 -25.15 -28.07
N ASP A 216 29.50 -25.92 -27.38
CA ASP A 216 29.48 -27.39 -27.50
C ASP A 216 29.08 -27.85 -28.91
N GLU A 217 28.11 -27.17 -29.55
CA GLU A 217 27.72 -27.37 -30.95
C GLU A 217 28.90 -27.12 -31.91
N LYS A 218 29.74 -26.10 -31.65
CA LYS A 218 30.92 -25.79 -32.47
C LYS A 218 32.08 -26.75 -32.26
N ASN A 219 32.20 -27.33 -31.07
CA ASN A 219 33.27 -28.28 -30.73
C ASN A 219 32.96 -29.73 -31.18
N GLY A 220 31.94 -29.93 -32.02
CA GLY A 220 31.67 -31.22 -32.65
C GLY A 220 30.81 -32.18 -31.83
N GLY A 221 30.09 -31.71 -30.79
CA GLY A 221 29.08 -32.50 -30.09
C GLY A 221 29.58 -33.86 -29.59
N GLY A 222 30.58 -33.85 -28.70
CA GLY A 222 31.06 -35.07 -28.05
C GLY A 222 30.05 -35.59 -27.02
N PHE A 223 29.28 -36.61 -27.42
CA PHE A 223 29.05 -37.77 -26.55
C PHE A 223 30.19 -38.77 -26.77
#